data_AF-A0A8H3HJJ9-F1
#
_entry.id   AF-A0A8H3HJJ9-F1
#
_cell.length_a   1.000
_cell.length_b   1.000
_cell.length_c   1.000
_cell.angle_alpha   90.00
_cell.angle_beta   90.00
_cell.angle_gamma   90.00
#
_symmetry.space_group_name_H-M   'P 1'
#
loop_
_entity.id
_entity.type
_entity.pdbx_description
1 polymer ?
#
loop_
_entity_poly.entity_id
_entity_poly.type
_entity_poly.pdbx_seq_one_letter_code
_entity_poly.pdbx_strand_id
1 'polypeptide(L)'
;MAISPGVYRIRNAQTRTIFDLSREKGFNIHGVRQHDGANQQWFIQRSGEGVTFKNVESGQYAYTTSLHNGSKLFGSGNFTVWNLSQEENEWIISFPGTNYIIELLSGNEANGTAIQLWNNTGERYQKWIFEKLNEWQLQPPYQQPLPQQYQATQQSFQPMYQQPVPSPVSPGTYFLRNVMSGTLVSLYGESAEEGTEISGHDHSGGNHQKVCLSNMETLP
;
A
#
# COMPACT_ATOMS: atom_id res chain seq x y z
N MET A 1 8.76 7.74 -14.75
CA MET A 1 9.26 6.78 -13.75
C MET A 1 8.16 5.77 -13.47
N ALA A 2 8.46 4.56 -12.99
CA ALA A 2 7.43 3.57 -12.68
C ALA A 2 7.34 3.40 -11.16
N ILE A 3 6.11 3.44 -10.62
CA ILE A 3 5.89 3.29 -9.18
C ILE A 3 6.31 1.88 -8.73
N SER A 4 7.03 1.79 -7.60
CA SER A 4 7.38 0.51 -6.99
C SER A 4 6.17 -0.09 -6.26
N PRO A 5 6.02 -1.41 -6.17
CA PRO A 5 5.02 -1.99 -5.30
C PRO A 5 5.21 -1.59 -3.82
N GLY A 6 4.11 -1.53 -3.08
CA GLY A 6 4.10 -1.23 -1.64
C GLY A 6 2.79 -0.61 -1.16
N VAL A 7 2.72 -0.28 0.13
CA VAL A 7 1.60 0.47 0.70
C VAL A 7 1.86 1.96 0.56
N TYR A 8 0.86 2.70 0.11
CA TYR A 8 0.91 4.13 -0.11
C TYR A 8 -0.25 4.83 0.57
N ARG A 9 0.01 6.04 1.06
CA ARG A 9 -1.01 7.07 1.24
C ARG A 9 -1.08 7.87 -0.06
N ILE A 10 -2.27 7.98 -0.65
CA ILE A 10 -2.47 8.68 -1.92
C ILE A 10 -3.19 9.99 -1.62
N ARG A 11 -2.56 11.10 -1.98
CA ARG A 11 -3.00 12.43 -1.55
C ARG A 11 -3.29 13.32 -2.75
N ASN A 12 -4.40 14.04 -2.73
CA ASN A 12 -4.68 15.03 -3.76
C ASN A 12 -3.59 16.12 -3.74
N ALA A 13 -3.04 16.45 -4.90
CA ALA A 13 -1.93 17.38 -5.02
C ALA A 13 -2.32 18.82 -4.62
N GLN A 14 -3.57 19.21 -4.87
CA GLN A 14 -4.09 20.54 -4.54
C GLN A 14 -4.56 20.65 -3.08
N THR A 15 -5.51 19.81 -2.68
CA THR A 15 -6.24 19.98 -1.40
C THR A 15 -5.60 19.25 -0.24
N ARG A 16 -4.64 18.36 -0.50
CA ARG A 16 -4.00 17.49 0.49
C ARG A 16 -4.93 16.48 1.17
N THR A 17 -6.19 16.34 0.72
CA THR A 17 -7.10 15.28 1.17
C THR A 17 -6.63 13.92 0.65
N ILE A 18 -7.01 12.87 1.37
CA ILE A 18 -6.56 11.49 1.16
C ILE A 18 -7.61 10.71 0.37
N PHE A 19 -7.13 9.87 -0.56
CA PHE A 19 -7.91 8.84 -1.23
C PHE A 19 -8.33 7.80 -0.18
N ASP A 20 -9.52 7.98 0.38
CA ASP A 20 -10.04 7.22 1.51
C ASP A 20 -11.18 6.31 1.04
N LEU A 21 -11.16 5.04 1.47
CA LEU A 21 -12.29 4.14 1.31
C LEU A 21 -13.25 4.29 2.50
N SER A 22 -14.47 4.76 2.23
CA SER A 22 -15.50 4.87 3.26
C SER A 22 -15.82 3.50 3.86
N ARG A 23 -15.97 3.48 5.19
CA ARG A 23 -16.47 2.32 5.96
C ARG A 23 -17.99 2.19 5.93
N GLU A 24 -18.67 3.17 5.35
CA GLU A 24 -20.12 3.15 5.22
C GLU A 24 -20.58 2.24 4.07
N LYS A 25 -21.88 1.94 4.06
CA LYS A 25 -22.51 1.14 3.01
C LYS A 25 -22.23 1.75 1.62
N GLY A 26 -21.79 0.90 0.70
CA GLY A 26 -21.49 1.29 -0.68
C GLY A 26 -20.00 1.51 -0.96
N PHE A 27 -19.14 1.51 0.08
CA PHE A 27 -17.69 1.55 -0.07
C PHE A 27 -17.21 2.68 -0.99
N ASN A 28 -17.83 3.86 -0.88
CA ASN A 28 -17.46 5.01 -1.70
C ASN A 28 -16.01 5.40 -1.45
N ILE A 29 -15.30 5.73 -2.52
CA ILE A 29 -13.97 6.31 -2.43
C ILE A 29 -14.12 7.83 -2.48
N HIS A 30 -13.57 8.51 -1.47
CA HIS A 30 -13.75 9.95 -1.29
C HIS A 30 -12.51 10.63 -0.71
N GLY A 31 -12.44 11.94 -0.86
CA GLY A 31 -11.42 12.78 -0.23
C GLY A 31 -11.76 13.04 1.22
N VAL A 32 -10.85 12.68 2.13
CA VAL A 32 -10.98 12.94 3.57
C VAL A 32 -9.67 13.48 4.13
N ARG A 33 -9.72 14.30 5.18
CA ARG A 33 -8.51 14.67 5.94
C ARG A 33 -7.76 13.42 6.39
N GLN A 34 -6.44 13.52 6.42
CA GLN A 34 -5.59 12.43 6.90
C GLN A 34 -5.87 12.15 8.37
N HIS A 35 -6.18 10.89 8.68
CA HIS A 35 -6.31 10.35 10.03
C HIS A 35 -5.55 9.02 10.21
N ASP A 36 -4.87 8.56 9.15
CA ASP A 36 -3.95 7.43 9.14
C ASP A 36 -4.56 6.05 9.45
N GLY A 37 -5.90 5.95 9.46
CA GLY A 37 -6.59 4.66 9.47
C GLY A 37 -6.25 3.79 8.26
N ALA A 38 -6.30 2.47 8.42
CA ALA A 38 -5.93 1.51 7.36
C ALA A 38 -6.80 1.64 6.08
N ASN A 39 -8.00 2.21 6.18
CA ASN A 39 -8.84 2.55 5.04
C ASN A 39 -8.31 3.72 4.18
N GLN A 40 -7.30 4.46 4.66
CA GLN A 40 -6.54 5.49 3.92
C GLN A 40 -5.25 4.96 3.28
N GLN A 41 -5.01 3.66 3.40
CA GLN A 41 -3.78 3.02 2.95
C GLN A 41 -4.09 2.06 1.80
N TRP A 42 -3.32 2.15 0.73
CA TRP A 42 -3.54 1.40 -0.49
C TRP A 42 -2.28 0.65 -0.89
N PHE A 43 -2.40 -0.66 -1.00
CA PHE A 43 -1.38 -1.49 -1.61
C PHE A 43 -1.42 -1.31 -3.14
N ILE A 44 -0.37 -0.70 -3.67
CA ILE A 44 -0.17 -0.51 -5.09
C ILE A 44 0.69 -1.66 -5.60
N GLN A 45 0.18 -2.38 -6.59
CA GLN A 45 0.86 -3.52 -7.20
C GLN A 45 0.80 -3.40 -8.71
N ARG A 46 1.90 -3.73 -9.39
CA ARG A 46 1.92 -3.80 -10.86
C ARG A 46 1.06 -4.94 -11.36
N SER A 47 0.31 -4.69 -12.43
CA SER A 47 -0.48 -5.67 -13.15
C SER A 47 -0.43 -5.33 -14.63
N GLY A 48 0.30 -6.13 -15.42
CA GLY A 48 0.65 -5.77 -16.80
C GLY A 48 1.38 -4.42 -16.88
N GLU A 49 0.93 -3.55 -17.77
CA GLU A 49 1.47 -2.20 -17.99
C GLU A 49 0.99 -1.14 -16.97
N GLY A 50 0.01 -1.50 -16.13
CA GLY A 50 -0.57 -0.60 -15.14
C GLY A 50 -0.42 -1.10 -13.71
N VAL A 51 -1.30 -0.61 -12.84
CA VAL A 51 -1.31 -0.95 -11.42
C VAL A 51 -2.72 -1.16 -10.88
N THR A 52 -2.84 -1.98 -9.85
CA THR A 52 -4.07 -2.11 -9.06
C THR A 52 -3.91 -1.42 -7.71
N PHE A 53 -5.02 -0.89 -7.20
CA PHE A 53 -5.07 -0.16 -5.92
C PHE A 53 -5.93 -0.98 -4.99
N LYS A 54 -5.33 -1.73 -4.06
CA LYS A 54 -6.06 -2.55 -3.08
C LYS A 54 -6.03 -1.88 -1.73
N ASN A 55 -7.20 -1.59 -1.18
CA ASN A 55 -7.33 -1.01 0.15
C ASN A 55 -6.79 -1.99 1.20
N VAL A 56 -5.96 -1.51 2.12
CA VAL A 56 -5.29 -2.35 3.13
C VAL A 56 -6.29 -2.91 4.13
N GLU A 57 -7.24 -2.10 4.60
CA GLU A 57 -8.22 -2.53 5.62
C GLU A 57 -9.22 -3.55 5.09
N SER A 58 -9.85 -3.26 3.94
CA SER A 58 -10.96 -4.07 3.43
C SER A 58 -10.54 -5.13 2.40
N GLY A 59 -9.35 -5.01 1.82
CA GLY A 59 -8.92 -5.84 0.69
C GLY A 59 -9.65 -5.54 -0.62
N GLN A 60 -10.53 -4.53 -0.67
CA GLN A 60 -11.23 -4.15 -1.90
C GLN A 60 -10.35 -3.31 -2.82
N TYR A 61 -10.57 -3.43 -4.12
CA TYR A 61 -9.88 -2.64 -5.13
C TYR A 61 -10.66 -1.37 -5.48
N ALA A 62 -9.93 -0.30 -5.80
CA ALA A 62 -10.53 0.89 -6.39
C ALA A 62 -11.11 0.56 -7.77
N TYR A 63 -12.42 0.78 -7.92
CA TYR A 63 -13.18 0.31 -9.07
C TYR A 63 -14.26 1.33 -9.46
N THR A 64 -14.71 1.24 -10.72
CA THR A 64 -15.92 1.91 -11.19
C THR A 64 -16.55 1.09 -12.32
N THR A 65 -17.85 1.22 -12.52
CA THR A 65 -18.60 0.50 -13.57
C THR A 65 -18.98 1.37 -14.76
N SER A 66 -18.85 2.69 -14.62
CA SER A 66 -19.28 3.66 -15.62
C SER A 66 -18.09 4.49 -16.10
N LEU A 67 -18.05 4.81 -17.40
CA LEU A 67 -16.97 5.57 -18.04
C LEU A 67 -17.50 6.86 -18.67
N HIS A 68 -17.91 7.77 -17.79
CA HIS A 68 -18.28 9.15 -18.13
C HIS A 68 -17.83 10.11 -17.03
N ASN A 69 -17.80 11.41 -17.35
CA ASN A 69 -17.62 12.47 -16.37
C ASN A 69 -18.57 12.28 -15.18
N GLY A 70 -18.03 12.27 -13.96
CA GLY A 70 -18.78 12.06 -12.73
C GLY A 70 -18.93 10.60 -12.30
N SER A 71 -18.31 9.64 -12.99
CA SER A 71 -18.34 8.23 -12.58
C SER A 71 -17.57 8.06 -11.28
N LYS A 72 -18.27 7.85 -10.17
CA LYS A 72 -17.67 7.73 -8.84
C LYS A 72 -16.88 6.44 -8.71
N LEU A 73 -15.80 6.51 -7.93
CA LEU A 73 -15.03 5.33 -7.54
C LEU A 73 -15.59 4.74 -6.25
N PHE A 74 -15.51 3.41 -6.14
CA PHE A 74 -15.89 2.66 -4.96
C PHE A 74 -15.01 1.41 -4.80
N GLY A 75 -15.00 0.82 -3.62
CA GLY A 75 -14.35 -0.45 -3.33
C GLY A 75 -15.13 -1.63 -3.91
N SER A 76 -14.44 -2.54 -4.60
CA SER A 76 -15.02 -3.77 -5.13
C SER A 76 -14.08 -4.97 -4.99
N GLY A 77 -14.62 -6.18 -5.06
CA GLY A 77 -13.81 -7.40 -5.28
C GLY A 77 -13.24 -7.47 -6.70
N ASN A 78 -13.86 -6.78 -7.65
CA ASN A 78 -13.31 -6.58 -9.00
C ASN A 78 -12.25 -5.47 -8.99
N PHE A 79 -11.29 -5.55 -9.90
CA PHE A 79 -10.22 -4.56 -10.01
C PHE A 79 -10.17 -3.89 -11.38
N THR A 80 -9.67 -2.66 -11.40
CA THR A 80 -9.24 -1.96 -12.62
C THR A 80 -7.71 -1.89 -12.63
N VAL A 81 -7.11 -2.09 -13.80
CA VAL A 81 -5.68 -1.85 -14.02
C VAL A 81 -5.51 -0.41 -14.49
N TRP A 82 -5.08 0.45 -13.58
CA TRP A 82 -4.95 1.89 -13.80
C TRP A 82 -3.61 2.23 -14.46
N ASN A 83 -3.63 3.16 -15.41
CA ASN A 83 -2.41 3.70 -16.00
C ASN A 83 -1.90 4.87 -15.15
N LEU A 84 -0.59 4.95 -14.94
CA LEU A 84 0.04 6.05 -14.21
C LEU A 84 0.99 6.83 -15.11
N SER A 85 0.80 8.14 -15.19
CA SER A 85 1.76 9.07 -15.78
C SER A 85 2.23 10.07 -14.73
N GLN A 86 3.52 10.35 -14.72
CA GLN A 86 4.14 11.24 -13.73
C GLN A 86 4.46 12.59 -14.37
N GLU A 87 4.11 13.65 -13.66
CA GLU A 87 4.49 15.03 -13.96
C GLU A 87 5.22 15.58 -12.73
N GLU A 88 6.55 15.74 -12.84
CA GLU A 88 7.41 16.07 -11.70
C GLU A 88 7.26 15.08 -10.53
N ASN A 89 6.68 15.50 -9.40
CA ASN A 89 6.40 14.68 -8.22
C ASN A 89 4.91 14.30 -8.07
N GLU A 90 4.07 14.70 -9.03
CA GLU A 90 2.64 14.45 -9.06
C GLU A 90 2.31 13.39 -10.11
N TRP A 91 1.19 12.71 -9.91
CA TRP A 91 0.77 11.57 -10.74
C TRP A 91 -0.66 11.79 -11.23
N ILE A 92 -0.87 11.47 -12.50
CA ILE A 92 -2.20 11.34 -13.10
C ILE A 92 -2.52 9.85 -13.12
N ILE A 93 -3.75 9.52 -12.70
CA ILE A 93 -4.25 8.14 -12.65
C ILE A 93 -5.35 8.01 -13.69
N SER A 94 -5.08 7.28 -14.77
CA SER A 94 -5.97 7.19 -15.93
C SER A 94 -6.69 5.85 -16.02
N PHE A 95 -7.95 5.88 -16.42
CA PHE A 95 -8.67 4.67 -16.80
C PHE A 95 -8.13 4.16 -18.16
N PRO A 96 -7.76 2.87 -18.28
CA PRO A 96 -7.05 2.36 -19.46
C PRO A 96 -7.86 2.54 -20.75
N GLY A 97 -7.19 2.99 -21.81
CA GLY A 97 -7.81 3.16 -23.14
C GLY A 97 -8.77 4.35 -23.27
N THR A 98 -8.80 5.27 -22.31
CA THR A 98 -9.70 6.45 -22.33
C THR A 98 -8.97 7.74 -21.96
N ASN A 99 -9.64 8.88 -22.13
CA ASN A 99 -9.19 10.19 -21.65
C ASN A 99 -9.68 10.53 -20.22
N TYR A 100 -10.33 9.58 -19.56
CA TYR A 100 -10.83 9.76 -18.20
C TYR A 100 -9.73 9.49 -17.17
N ILE A 101 -9.58 10.43 -16.24
CA ILE A 101 -8.64 10.35 -15.13
C ILE A 101 -9.35 10.51 -13.80
N ILE A 102 -8.73 10.05 -12.73
CA ILE A 102 -9.26 10.20 -11.38
C ILE A 102 -9.04 11.64 -10.90
N GLU A 103 -10.12 12.30 -10.50
CA GLU A 103 -10.09 13.60 -9.85
C GLU A 103 -10.75 13.60 -8.47
N LEU A 104 -10.41 14.60 -7.66
CA LEU A 104 -11.23 15.02 -6.54
C LEU A 104 -12.26 16.02 -7.05
N LEU A 105 -13.55 15.72 -6.89
CA LEU A 105 -14.66 16.49 -7.47
C LEU A 105 -14.49 18.01 -7.24
N SER A 106 -14.24 18.72 -8.35
CA SER A 106 -14.07 20.17 -8.40
C SER A 106 -13.03 20.74 -7.42
N GLY A 107 -12.06 19.93 -6.98
CA GLY A 107 -11.05 20.34 -6.00
C GLY A 107 -11.61 20.73 -4.63
N ASN A 108 -12.77 20.22 -4.24
CA ASN A 108 -13.37 20.50 -2.94
C ASN A 108 -12.65 19.73 -1.81
N GLU A 109 -12.17 20.44 -0.81
CA GLU A 109 -11.44 19.87 0.33
C GLU A 109 -12.34 19.35 1.46
N ALA A 110 -13.66 19.50 1.35
CA ALA A 110 -14.61 18.99 2.33
C ALA A 110 -14.51 17.47 2.44
N ASN A 111 -14.51 16.95 3.68
CA ASN A 111 -14.55 15.52 3.94
C ASN A 111 -15.75 14.87 3.25
N GLY A 112 -15.49 13.76 2.56
CA GLY A 112 -16.51 13.01 1.82
C GLY A 112 -16.72 13.52 0.38
N THR A 113 -15.94 14.50 -0.08
CA THR A 113 -15.94 14.93 -1.48
C THR A 113 -15.64 13.73 -2.38
N ALA A 114 -16.47 13.49 -3.38
CA ALA A 114 -16.33 12.31 -4.23
C ALA A 114 -14.99 12.30 -4.98
N ILE A 115 -14.40 11.11 -5.08
CA ILE A 115 -13.34 10.83 -6.04
C ILE A 115 -13.98 10.14 -7.23
N GLN A 116 -13.76 10.67 -8.42
CA GLN A 116 -14.51 10.29 -9.62
C GLN A 116 -13.64 10.33 -10.87
N LEU A 117 -14.14 9.73 -11.95
CA LEU A 117 -13.60 9.92 -13.28
C LEU A 117 -14.07 11.24 -13.89
N TRP A 118 -13.14 11.93 -14.54
CA TRP A 118 -13.40 13.13 -15.34
C TRP A 118 -12.40 13.23 -16.48
N ASN A 119 -12.75 13.94 -17.55
CA ASN A 119 -11.81 14.24 -18.62
C ASN A 119 -10.59 14.98 -18.05
N ASN A 120 -9.40 14.66 -18.57
CA ASN A 120 -8.18 15.38 -18.20
C ASN A 120 -8.26 16.86 -18.63
N THR A 121 -8.33 17.76 -17.67
CA THR A 121 -8.32 19.22 -17.85
C THR A 121 -6.98 19.86 -17.47
N GLY A 122 -6.02 19.08 -16.98
CA GLY A 122 -4.72 19.55 -16.50
C GLY A 122 -4.77 20.19 -15.10
N GLU A 123 -5.92 20.18 -14.45
CA GLU A 123 -6.14 20.81 -13.16
C GLU A 123 -5.44 20.06 -12.03
N ARG A 124 -4.93 20.80 -11.05
CA ARG A 124 -4.10 20.21 -9.99
C ARG A 124 -4.88 19.28 -9.05
N TYR A 125 -6.20 19.47 -8.93
CA TYR A 125 -7.08 18.54 -8.21
C TYR A 125 -7.32 17.21 -8.95
N GLN A 126 -6.82 17.05 -10.18
CA GLN A 126 -6.79 15.78 -10.91
C GLN A 126 -5.44 15.05 -10.78
N LYS A 127 -4.53 15.61 -9.97
CA LYS A 127 -3.19 15.08 -9.74
C LYS A 127 -3.04 14.57 -8.30
N TRP A 128 -2.20 13.56 -8.13
CA TRP A 128 -2.05 12.82 -6.89
C TRP A 128 -0.59 12.64 -6.50
N ILE A 129 -0.31 12.68 -5.21
CA ILE A 129 1.01 12.42 -4.64
C ILE A 129 0.95 11.07 -3.94
N PHE A 130 1.83 10.17 -4.36
CA PHE A 130 1.97 8.83 -3.78
C PHE A 130 3.06 8.86 -2.71
N GLU A 131 2.65 8.83 -1.45
CA GLU A 131 3.55 8.77 -0.29
C GLU A 131 3.71 7.31 0.13
N LYS A 132 4.88 6.72 -0.17
CA LYS A 132 5.16 5.33 0.22
C LYS A 132 5.27 5.23 1.73
N LEU A 133 4.46 4.38 2.35
CA LEU A 133 4.50 4.14 3.78
C LEU A 133 5.54 3.05 4.07
N ASN A 134 6.44 3.33 5.01
CA ASN A 134 7.40 2.35 5.52
C ASN A 134 6.88 1.68 6.80
N GLU A 135 7.60 0.66 7.28
CA GLU A 135 7.19 -0.19 8.40
C GLU A 135 6.84 0.59 9.68
N TRP A 136 7.47 1.74 9.92
CA TRP A 136 7.20 2.61 11.07
C TRP A 136 5.88 3.37 10.96
N GLN A 137 5.39 3.60 9.74
CA GLN A 137 4.16 4.34 9.46
C GLN A 137 2.93 3.45 9.32
N LEU A 138 3.12 2.12 9.24
CA LEU A 138 2.05 1.12 9.18
C LEU A 138 1.58 0.65 10.57
N GLN A 139 1.98 1.32 11.65
CA GLN A 139 1.61 0.92 13.01
C GLN A 139 0.14 1.28 13.30
N PRO A 140 -0.68 0.34 13.81
CA PRO A 140 -1.98 0.71 14.38
C PRO A 140 -1.76 1.64 15.59
N PRO A 141 -2.71 2.56 15.91
CA PRO A 141 -2.56 3.55 16.99
C PRO A 141 -2.46 2.96 18.42
N TYR A 142 -2.37 1.64 18.57
CA TYR A 142 -2.20 0.96 19.86
C TYR A 142 -1.12 -0.12 19.76
N GLN A 143 0.14 0.29 19.90
CA GLN A 143 1.17 -0.59 20.45
C GLN A 143 1.68 0.09 21.72
N GLN A 144 1.40 -0.51 22.87
CA GLN A 144 2.07 -0.14 24.11
C GLN A 144 3.59 -0.32 23.91
N PRO A 145 4.44 0.56 24.48
CA PRO A 145 5.87 0.39 24.37
C PRO A 145 6.29 -0.96 24.97
N LEU A 146 7.08 -1.72 24.21
CA LEU A 146 7.73 -2.95 24.66
C LEU A 146 8.48 -2.71 25.98
N PRO A 147 8.43 -3.63 26.96
CA PRO A 147 9.25 -3.51 28.16
C PRO A 147 10.73 -3.48 27.79
N GLN A 148 11.45 -2.51 28.36
CA GLN A 148 12.89 -2.28 28.16
C GLN A 148 13.71 -3.41 28.78
N GLN A 149 13.79 -4.58 28.13
CA GLN A 149 14.74 -5.61 28.52
C GLN A 149 15.33 -6.31 27.30
N TYR A 150 15.99 -5.57 26.42
CA TYR A 150 17.17 -6.04 25.68
C TYR A 150 17.99 -4.80 25.26
N GLN A 151 18.86 -4.30 26.16
CA GLN A 151 19.90 -3.36 25.78
C GLN A 151 21.09 -4.15 25.22
N ALA A 152 21.16 -4.25 23.90
CA ALA A 152 22.44 -4.42 23.22
C ALA A 152 22.92 -3.03 22.77
N THR A 153 24.19 -2.74 23.05
CA THR A 153 24.89 -1.45 22.91
C THR A 153 24.55 -0.67 21.64
N GLN A 154 24.02 0.56 21.82
CA GLN A 154 23.82 1.51 20.73
C GLN A 154 25.17 2.15 20.34
N GLN A 155 25.72 1.74 19.20
CA GLN A 155 26.58 2.63 18.42
C GLN A 155 25.68 3.54 17.57
N SER A 156 25.95 4.83 17.61
CA SER A 156 25.18 5.89 16.96
C SER A 156 25.19 5.74 15.43
N PHE A 157 24.05 5.38 14.83
CA PHE A 157 23.86 5.49 13.39
C PHE A 157 23.27 6.86 13.04
N GLN A 158 24.06 7.68 12.35
CA GLN A 158 23.61 8.88 11.65
C GLN A 158 22.85 8.46 10.38
N PRO A 159 21.68 9.04 10.04
CA PRO A 159 20.98 8.69 8.81
C PRO A 159 21.67 9.35 7.61
N MET A 160 22.50 8.58 6.90
CA MET A 160 23.03 8.98 5.60
C MET A 160 21.97 8.69 4.53
N TYR A 161 21.37 9.72 3.95
CA TYR A 161 20.51 9.58 2.78
C TYR A 161 21.37 9.28 1.55
N GLN A 162 21.62 8.00 1.30
CA GLN A 162 22.04 7.50 -0.01
C GLN A 162 21.08 6.37 -0.39
N GLN A 163 20.45 6.51 -1.57
CA GLN A 163 19.67 5.44 -2.16
C GLN A 163 20.57 4.21 -2.32
N PRO A 164 20.24 3.03 -1.77
CA PRO A 164 21.08 1.88 -1.97
C PRO A 164 20.68 1.19 -3.28
N VAL A 165 21.68 0.99 -4.14
CA VAL A 165 21.78 -0.20 -5.00
C VAL A 165 21.34 -1.40 -4.14
N PRO A 166 20.44 -2.29 -4.60
CA PRO A 166 19.99 -3.41 -3.79
C PRO A 166 21.20 -4.25 -3.38
N SER A 167 21.56 -4.20 -2.11
CA SER A 167 22.55 -5.11 -1.54
C SER A 167 21.94 -6.52 -1.59
N PRO A 168 22.70 -7.55 -2.00
CA PRO A 168 22.22 -8.91 -1.90
C PRO A 168 21.86 -9.22 -0.45
N VAL A 169 20.69 -9.84 -0.24
CA VAL A 169 20.25 -10.28 1.10
C VAL A 169 21.30 -11.27 1.60
N SER A 170 21.93 -10.97 2.74
CA SER A 170 22.92 -11.89 3.34
C SER A 170 22.25 -13.19 3.77
N PRO A 171 22.97 -14.32 3.82
CA PRO A 171 22.44 -15.53 4.46
C PRO A 171 22.09 -15.27 5.92
N GLY A 172 21.01 -15.88 6.40
CA GLY A 172 20.52 -15.67 7.77
C GLY A 172 19.09 -16.14 7.98
N THR A 173 18.60 -15.92 9.20
CA THR A 173 17.21 -16.19 9.58
C THR A 173 16.38 -14.92 9.53
N TYR A 174 15.28 -14.97 8.80
CA TYR A 174 14.43 -13.83 8.49
C TYR A 174 12.98 -14.10 8.88
N PHE A 175 12.25 -13.04 9.16
CA PHE A 175 10.80 -13.05 9.07
C PHE A 175 10.40 -12.57 7.67
N LEU A 176 9.50 -13.28 7.01
CA LEU A 176 8.90 -12.80 5.77
C LEU A 176 7.54 -12.18 6.11
N ARG A 177 7.47 -10.86 6.12
CA ARG A 177 6.23 -10.12 6.39
C ARG A 177 5.52 -9.78 5.10
N ASN A 178 4.23 -10.13 5.03
CA ASN A 178 3.38 -9.62 3.98
C ASN A 178 3.12 -8.12 4.22
N VAL A 179 3.52 -7.30 3.26
CA VAL A 179 3.43 -5.83 3.36
C VAL A 179 1.98 -5.32 3.36
N MET A 180 1.05 -6.05 2.74
CA MET A 180 -0.37 -5.68 2.70
C MET A 180 -1.07 -6.01 4.02
N SER A 181 -0.98 -7.26 4.48
CA SER A 181 -1.70 -7.71 5.69
C SER A 181 -0.94 -7.46 6.98
N GLY A 182 0.38 -7.22 6.90
CA GLY A 182 1.25 -7.14 8.06
C GLY A 182 1.54 -8.49 8.74
N THR A 183 0.99 -9.60 8.23
CA THR A 183 1.18 -10.94 8.78
C THR A 183 2.52 -11.55 8.36
N LEU A 184 3.03 -12.49 9.15
CA LEU A 184 4.24 -13.25 8.87
C LEU A 184 3.92 -14.57 8.21
N VAL A 185 4.73 -14.95 7.22
CA VAL A 185 4.78 -16.30 6.66
C VAL A 185 5.02 -17.29 7.81
N SER A 186 4.13 -18.26 7.96
CA SER A 186 4.09 -19.19 9.08
C SER A 186 3.74 -20.60 8.61
N LEU A 187 4.35 -21.64 9.20
CA LEU A 187 3.90 -23.03 9.02
C LEU A 187 2.66 -23.31 9.86
N TYR A 188 1.59 -23.79 9.22
CA TYR A 188 0.32 -24.08 9.88
C TYR A 188 0.49 -25.15 10.96
N GLY A 189 -0.06 -24.88 12.15
CA GLY A 189 0.02 -25.79 13.29
C GLY A 189 1.45 -26.07 13.79
N GLU A 190 2.43 -25.25 13.39
CA GLU A 190 3.86 -25.47 13.68
C GLU A 190 4.40 -26.82 13.16
N SER A 191 3.71 -27.42 12.18
CA SER A 191 4.04 -28.72 11.63
C SER A 191 5.25 -28.64 10.69
N ALA A 192 6.18 -29.57 10.81
CA ALA A 192 7.31 -29.75 9.90
C ALA A 192 7.07 -30.89 8.89
N GLU A 193 5.86 -31.47 8.87
CA GLU A 193 5.51 -32.56 7.98
C GLU A 193 5.44 -32.11 6.52
N GLU A 194 5.74 -33.02 5.59
CA GLU A 194 5.60 -32.79 4.17
C GLU A 194 4.15 -32.40 3.82
N GLY A 195 3.99 -31.36 3.00
CA GLY A 195 2.68 -30.83 2.63
C GLY A 195 2.04 -29.89 3.65
N THR A 196 2.74 -29.53 4.74
CA THR A 196 2.25 -28.50 5.68
C THR A 196 1.99 -27.18 4.95
N GLU A 197 0.83 -26.59 5.20
CA GLU A 197 0.42 -25.31 4.61
C GLU A 197 1.27 -24.15 5.16
N ILE A 198 1.63 -23.22 4.27
CA ILE A 198 2.19 -21.93 4.64
C ILE A 198 1.07 -20.89 4.66
N SER A 199 0.84 -20.27 5.81
CA SER A 199 -0.20 -19.28 6.01
C SER A 199 0.37 -17.96 6.56
N GLY A 200 -0.44 -16.90 6.56
CA GLY A 200 -0.08 -15.62 7.19
C GLY A 200 -0.67 -15.54 8.60
N HIS A 201 0.17 -15.34 9.61
CA HIS A 201 -0.27 -15.15 11.00
C HIS A 201 0.35 -13.91 11.66
N ASP A 202 -0.29 -13.43 12.72
CA ASP A 202 0.29 -12.41 13.60
C ASP A 202 1.60 -12.91 14.23
N HIS A 203 2.49 -11.98 14.57
CA HIS A 203 3.80 -12.32 15.11
C HIS A 203 3.68 -12.99 16.49
N SER A 204 4.10 -14.26 16.57
CA SER A 204 4.20 -15.06 17.79
C SER A 204 5.65 -15.18 18.30
N GLY A 205 6.63 -14.88 17.44
CA GLY A 205 8.07 -15.04 17.72
C GLY A 205 8.56 -16.49 17.60
N GLY A 206 7.66 -17.43 17.28
CA GLY A 206 7.96 -18.85 17.11
C GLY A 206 8.85 -19.13 15.91
N ASN A 207 9.57 -20.26 15.94
CA ASN A 207 10.41 -20.68 14.82
C ASN A 207 9.60 -21.04 13.57
N HIS A 208 8.33 -21.39 13.73
CA HIS A 208 7.41 -21.63 12.62
C HIS A 208 7.17 -20.39 11.74
N GLN A 209 7.59 -19.18 12.17
CA GLN A 209 7.49 -17.93 11.38
C GLN A 209 8.82 -17.47 10.78
N LYS A 210 9.90 -18.24 11.00
CA LYS A 210 11.26 -17.89 10.60
C LYS A 210 11.66 -18.67 9.35
N VAL A 211 12.23 -17.98 8.37
CA VAL A 211 12.74 -18.56 7.13
C VAL A 211 14.25 -18.37 7.08
N CYS A 212 14.97 -19.45 6.77
CA CYS A 212 16.42 -19.38 6.56
C CYS A 212 16.70 -19.15 5.08
N LEU A 213 17.45 -18.10 4.76
CA LEU A 213 18.02 -17.88 3.43
C LEU A 213 19.49 -18.29 3.47
N SER A 214 19.90 -19.18 2.58
CA SER A 214 21.28 -19.68 2.48
C SER A 214 21.74 -19.73 1.02
N ASN A 215 23.05 -19.72 0.80
CA ASN A 215 23.62 -19.89 -0.54
C ASN A 215 23.36 -21.32 -1.02
N MET A 216 22.99 -21.49 -2.30
CA MET A 216 22.62 -22.80 -2.87
C MET A 216 23.73 -23.86 -2.89
N GLU A 217 24.97 -23.55 -2.48
CA GLU A 217 26.11 -24.48 -2.58
C GLU A 217 26.21 -25.52 -1.44
N THR A 218 25.25 -25.56 -0.51
CA THR A 218 25.25 -26.59 0.54
C THR A 218 23.84 -27.13 0.79
N LEU A 219 23.45 -28.12 -0.01
CA LEU A 219 22.51 -29.15 0.45
C LEU A 219 23.23 -30.52 0.31
N PRO A 220 23.22 -31.37 1.35
CA PRO A 220 23.71 -32.75 1.24
C PRO A 220 22.80 -33.62 0.37
#